data_AF-A0A3M0DQP5-F1
#
_entry.id   AF-A0A3M0DQP5-F1
#
_cell.length_a   1.000
_cell.length_b   1.000
_cell.length_c   1.000
_cell.angle_alpha   90.00
_cell.angle_beta   90.00
_cell.angle_gamma   90.00
#
_symmetry.space_group_name_H-M   'P 1'
#
loop_
_entity.id
_entity.type
_entity.pdbx_description
1 polymer ?
#
loop_
_entity_poly.entity_id
_entity_poly.type
_entity_poly.pdbx_seq_one_letter_code
_entity_poly.pdbx_strand_id
1 'polypeptide(L)'
;MRAEFEDSWHPSTKLNVVGAALDFTRVDPLPENVARDEIEEYCYTLEQLYGSYIERIAGETVLSQREAQTWVLRNLVHEGADRLTFDAIGLYVWAIGRSADGDPLSRTIVADYHDRAREKLDDAEATVKYTQPPPYPDDLFDEPTMLWVEGRVAERLARRREESEGISDTLDRLLDETTAAVPLATLLDRLRDERDAVYVGVQTVRPDWDRNLPLSVHVPEPNAGATPVADAEVVRVGDRTLPFSIEERAVDTGTGSMLTLWADGEVDPETGVDHLREALASVEATLPELVDRAEAAGAAALAVGDQPVGAGCHLLAVGAPDDLFSHLDRLLLVDRTLAVERVTTPTVDEYDSAGTTLLWTAPDAGLDETRALPDDPVERRDRLPTAVLRTG
;
A
#
# COMPACT_ATOMS: atom_id res chain seq x y z
N MET A 1 29.31 -40.53 54.09
CA MET A 1 29.79 -39.16 54.38
C MET A 1 29.11 -38.28 53.35
N ARG A 2 28.24 -37.36 53.80
CA ARG A 2 27.35 -36.56 52.96
C ARG A 2 28.18 -35.62 52.09
N ALA A 3 27.92 -35.58 50.78
CA ALA A 3 28.41 -34.50 49.94
C ALA A 3 27.60 -33.24 50.30
N GLU A 4 28.28 -32.26 50.88
CA GLU A 4 27.77 -30.92 51.07
C GLU A 4 27.66 -30.28 49.67
N PHE A 5 26.44 -29.88 49.29
CA PHE A 5 26.25 -29.03 48.12
C PHE A 5 26.72 -27.62 48.51
N GLU A 6 27.78 -27.12 47.88
CA GLU A 6 28.22 -25.73 48.06
C GLU A 6 27.16 -24.77 47.52
N ASP A 7 26.70 -23.86 48.38
CA ASP A 7 25.70 -22.80 48.15
C ASP A 7 26.14 -21.69 47.14
N SER A 8 27.14 -21.95 46.29
CA SER A 8 27.67 -20.98 45.30
C SER A 8 27.73 -21.53 43.88
N TRP A 9 26.81 -22.41 43.49
CA TRP A 9 26.81 -23.05 42.17
C TRP A 9 25.61 -22.59 41.29
N HIS A 10 25.90 -21.84 40.22
CA HIS A 10 24.88 -21.14 39.41
C HIS A 10 24.11 -22.05 38.40
N PRO A 11 22.78 -21.89 38.25
CA PRO A 11 21.96 -22.66 37.29
C PRO A 11 22.43 -22.56 35.82
N SER A 12 22.96 -21.41 35.40
CA SER A 12 23.45 -21.24 34.03
C SER A 12 24.71 -22.07 33.74
N THR A 13 25.62 -22.19 34.70
CA THR A 13 26.81 -23.04 34.59
C THR A 13 26.42 -24.51 34.46
N LYS A 14 25.43 -24.99 35.23
CA LYS A 14 24.93 -26.37 35.09
C LYS A 14 24.28 -26.60 33.73
N LEU A 15 23.44 -25.66 33.28
CA LEU A 15 22.80 -25.77 31.99
C LEU A 15 23.79 -25.73 30.82
N ASN A 16 24.89 -24.99 30.96
CA ASN A 16 26.02 -25.01 30.01
C ASN A 16 26.72 -26.37 29.95
N VAL A 17 26.98 -27.01 31.10
CA VAL A 17 27.59 -28.34 31.15
C VAL A 17 26.68 -29.38 30.48
N VAL A 18 25.38 -29.34 30.75
CA VAL A 18 24.41 -30.24 30.10
C VAL A 18 24.32 -29.93 28.61
N GLY A 19 24.20 -28.65 28.23
CA GLY A 19 24.14 -28.20 26.84
C GLY A 19 25.34 -28.65 26.00
N ALA A 20 26.55 -28.58 26.56
CA ALA A 20 27.77 -29.03 25.88
C ALA A 20 27.85 -30.55 25.68
N ALA A 21 27.07 -31.33 26.44
CA ALA A 21 27.04 -32.78 26.37
C ALA A 21 25.83 -33.33 25.60
N LEU A 22 25.01 -32.45 24.99
CA LEU A 22 23.86 -32.87 24.18
C LEU A 22 24.31 -33.59 22.92
N ASP A 23 23.62 -34.70 22.60
CA ASP A 23 23.82 -35.46 21.37
C ASP A 23 22.55 -35.47 20.53
N PHE A 24 22.46 -34.50 19.61
CA PHE A 24 21.33 -34.34 18.70
C PHE A 24 21.18 -35.46 17.65
N THR A 25 22.07 -36.46 17.64
CA THR A 25 21.93 -37.66 16.79
C THR A 25 21.13 -38.78 17.46
N ARG A 26 20.83 -38.63 18.77
CA ARG A 26 20.07 -39.60 19.56
C ARG A 26 18.60 -39.17 19.68
N VAL A 27 17.71 -40.16 19.85
CA VAL A 27 16.27 -39.95 20.08
C VAL A 27 16.02 -39.21 21.41
N ASP A 28 16.84 -39.49 22.42
CA ASP A 28 16.93 -38.68 23.62
C ASP A 28 18.29 -37.96 23.59
N PRO A 29 18.31 -36.62 23.43
CA PRO A 29 19.53 -35.84 23.32
C PRO A 29 20.26 -35.66 24.65
N LEU A 30 19.66 -36.09 25.78
CA LEU A 30 20.21 -35.87 27.11
C LEU A 30 21.39 -36.80 27.45
N PRO A 31 22.40 -36.33 28.22
CA PRO A 31 23.48 -37.17 28.70
C PRO A 31 23.01 -38.31 29.61
N GLU A 32 23.72 -39.42 29.60
CA GLU A 32 23.45 -40.55 30.50
C GLU A 32 23.58 -40.09 31.95
N ASN A 33 22.50 -40.25 32.73
CA ASN A 33 22.32 -39.82 34.13
C ASN A 33 21.82 -38.38 34.38
N VAL A 34 21.37 -37.63 33.36
CA VAL A 34 20.68 -36.35 33.57
C VAL A 34 19.17 -36.54 33.37
N ALA A 35 18.37 -36.23 34.40
CA ALA A 35 16.92 -36.31 34.32
C ALA A 35 16.32 -34.99 33.82
N ARG A 36 15.22 -35.07 33.07
CA ARG A 36 14.48 -33.89 32.60
C ARG A 36 14.03 -32.99 33.75
N ASP A 37 13.57 -33.57 34.86
CA ASP A 37 13.12 -32.84 36.05
C ASP A 37 14.23 -31.93 36.62
N GLU A 38 15.49 -32.38 36.56
CA GLU A 38 16.64 -31.59 37.03
C GLU A 38 16.91 -30.39 36.11
N ILE A 39 16.73 -30.57 34.80
CA ILE A 39 16.86 -29.50 33.80
C ILE A 39 15.73 -28.49 34.00
N GLU A 40 14.50 -28.96 34.18
CA GLU A 40 13.34 -28.11 34.42
C GLU A 40 13.52 -27.25 35.67
N GLU A 41 14.08 -27.80 36.76
CA GLU A 41 14.42 -27.04 37.97
C GLU A 41 15.40 -25.88 37.69
N TYR A 42 16.46 -26.13 36.93
CA TYR A 42 17.41 -25.08 36.53
C TYR A 42 16.74 -24.03 35.65
N CYS A 43 15.84 -24.46 34.77
CA CYS A 43 15.12 -23.57 33.88
C CYS A 43 14.10 -22.70 34.64
N TYR A 44 13.31 -23.26 35.56
CA TYR A 44 12.41 -22.46 36.39
C TYR A 44 13.16 -21.42 37.23
N THR A 45 14.35 -21.76 37.71
CA THR A 45 15.20 -20.78 38.42
C THR A 45 15.62 -19.64 37.51
N LEU A 46 16.05 -19.95 36.27
CA LEU A 46 16.39 -18.93 35.28
C LEU A 46 15.16 -18.11 34.83
N GLU A 47 13.98 -18.70 34.74
CA GLU A 47 12.72 -18.01 34.47
C GLU A 47 12.35 -17.03 35.59
N GLN A 48 12.53 -17.39 36.86
CA GLN A 48 12.32 -16.46 37.97
C GLN A 48 13.28 -15.27 37.93
N LEU A 49 14.53 -15.48 37.48
CA LEU A 49 15.55 -14.44 37.41
C LEU A 49 15.37 -13.51 36.21
N TYR A 50 15.03 -14.06 35.05
CA TYR A 50 15.04 -13.31 33.78
C TYR A 50 13.67 -13.18 33.11
N GLY A 51 12.66 -13.93 33.52
CA GLY A 51 11.35 -14.01 32.85
C GLY A 51 10.66 -12.66 32.73
N SER A 52 10.58 -11.89 33.82
CA SER A 52 10.01 -10.53 33.79
C SER A 52 10.81 -9.58 32.89
N TYR A 53 12.12 -9.77 32.77
CA TYR A 53 12.97 -8.97 31.89
C TYR A 53 12.80 -9.38 30.42
N ILE A 54 12.63 -10.67 30.15
CA ILE A 54 12.30 -11.20 28.81
C ILE A 54 10.96 -10.65 28.35
N GLU A 55 9.91 -10.74 29.19
CA GLU A 55 8.59 -10.19 28.89
C GLU A 55 8.64 -8.68 28.65
N ARG A 56 9.39 -7.96 29.48
CA ARG A 56 9.56 -6.52 29.32
C ARG A 56 10.26 -6.17 28.02
N ILE A 57 11.36 -6.84 27.67
CA ILE A 57 12.02 -6.60 26.38
C ILE A 57 11.10 -6.96 25.21
N ALA A 58 10.38 -8.08 25.26
CA ALA A 58 9.45 -8.46 24.20
C ALA A 58 8.27 -7.47 24.06
N GLY A 59 7.81 -6.87 25.17
CA GLY A 59 6.70 -5.91 25.17
C GLY A 59 7.11 -4.46 24.85
N GLU A 60 8.36 -4.08 25.15
CA GLU A 60 8.86 -2.70 24.98
C GLU A 60 9.73 -2.54 23.71
N THR A 61 10.01 -3.61 22.96
CA THR A 61 10.85 -3.57 21.75
C THR A 61 10.21 -4.30 20.57
N VAL A 62 10.84 -4.23 19.39
CA VAL A 62 10.43 -4.94 18.16
C VAL A 62 10.84 -6.42 18.13
N LEU A 63 11.41 -6.94 19.22
CA LEU A 63 11.86 -8.33 19.31
C LEU A 63 10.67 -9.26 19.55
N SER A 64 10.61 -10.37 18.81
CA SER A 64 9.70 -11.47 19.12
C SER A 64 10.07 -12.13 20.46
N GLN A 65 9.14 -12.88 21.07
CA GLN A 65 9.38 -13.58 22.33
C GLN A 65 10.64 -14.46 22.28
N ARG A 66 10.90 -15.14 21.15
CA ARG A 66 12.08 -16.02 20.97
C ARG A 66 13.38 -15.23 20.82
N GLU A 67 13.36 -14.11 20.12
CA GLU A 67 14.50 -13.20 19.97
C GLU A 67 14.85 -12.55 21.32
N ALA A 68 13.84 -12.02 22.03
CA ALA A 68 14.00 -11.42 23.36
C ALA A 68 14.54 -12.44 24.37
N GLN A 69 13.94 -13.63 24.43
CA GLN A 69 14.37 -14.71 25.32
C GLN A 69 15.82 -15.13 25.04
N THR A 70 16.16 -15.36 23.78
CA THR A 70 17.53 -15.73 23.38
C THR A 70 18.52 -14.61 23.70
N TRP A 71 18.18 -13.36 23.37
CA TRP A 71 19.06 -12.22 23.59
C TRP A 71 19.29 -11.97 25.09
N VAL A 72 18.26 -12.04 25.93
CA VAL A 72 18.37 -11.82 27.38
C VAL A 72 19.20 -12.90 28.03
N LEU A 73 18.87 -14.18 27.81
CA LEU A 73 19.59 -15.30 28.39
C LEU A 73 21.03 -15.36 27.91
N ARG A 74 21.26 -14.93 26.66
CA ARG A 74 22.61 -14.85 26.10
C ARG A 74 23.37 -13.68 26.68
N ASN A 75 22.82 -12.48 26.83
CA ASN A 75 23.60 -11.28 27.16
C ASN A 75 23.61 -10.90 28.64
N LEU A 76 22.58 -11.26 29.40
CA LEU A 76 22.55 -10.99 30.84
C LEU A 76 23.11 -12.18 31.61
N VAL A 77 24.01 -11.85 32.53
CA VAL A 77 24.68 -12.82 33.37
C VAL A 77 24.58 -12.33 34.81
N HIS A 78 24.06 -13.19 35.68
CA HIS A 78 24.04 -12.92 37.11
C HIS A 78 25.47 -12.95 37.66
N GLU A 79 25.77 -12.12 38.65
CA GLU A 79 27.12 -12.01 39.20
C GLU A 79 27.65 -13.38 39.65
N GLY A 80 28.85 -13.74 39.18
CA GLY A 80 29.50 -15.03 39.46
C GLY A 80 29.13 -16.19 38.53
N ALA A 81 28.13 -16.02 37.65
CA ALA A 81 27.65 -17.08 36.78
C ALA A 81 28.31 -17.08 35.39
N ASP A 82 28.31 -18.23 34.71
CA ASP A 82 28.72 -18.28 33.30
C ASP A 82 27.61 -17.82 32.37
N ARG A 83 28.00 -17.14 31.29
CA ARG A 83 27.11 -16.75 30.20
C ARG A 83 26.55 -18.01 29.53
N LEU A 84 25.25 -18.07 29.31
CA LEU A 84 24.64 -19.23 28.65
C LEU A 84 25.14 -19.37 27.21
N THR A 85 25.45 -20.61 26.84
CA THR A 85 25.76 -21.05 25.47
C THR A 85 24.47 -21.21 24.67
N PHE A 86 24.55 -21.20 23.33
CA PHE A 86 23.36 -21.39 22.50
C PHE A 86 22.73 -22.77 22.69
N ASP A 87 23.54 -23.80 22.93
CA ASP A 87 23.06 -25.15 23.27
C ASP A 87 22.27 -25.15 24.59
N ALA A 88 22.75 -24.46 25.61
CA ALA A 88 22.05 -24.32 26.89
C ALA A 88 20.76 -23.49 26.79
N ILE A 89 20.75 -22.45 25.95
CA ILE A 89 19.53 -21.67 25.68
C ILE A 89 18.50 -22.51 24.90
N GLY A 90 18.96 -23.32 23.94
CA GLY A 90 18.11 -24.27 23.23
C GLY A 90 17.47 -25.27 24.18
N LEU A 91 18.24 -25.79 25.13
CA LEU A 91 17.77 -26.68 26.19
C LEU A 91 16.76 -26.01 27.13
N TYR A 92 17.02 -24.76 27.53
CA TYR A 92 16.11 -23.95 28.34
C TYR A 92 14.74 -23.78 27.66
N VAL A 93 14.78 -23.41 26.38
CA VAL A 93 13.57 -23.22 25.57
C VAL A 93 12.79 -24.53 25.42
N TRP A 94 13.49 -25.63 25.18
CA TRP A 94 12.89 -26.95 25.06
C TRP A 94 12.22 -27.41 26.36
N ALA A 95 12.86 -27.16 27.51
CA ALA A 95 12.36 -27.60 28.82
C ALA A 95 11.10 -26.82 29.29
N ILE A 96 11.08 -25.48 29.14
CA ILE A 96 9.95 -24.64 29.60
C ILE A 96 8.82 -24.56 28.56
N GLY A 97 9.11 -24.82 27.29
CA GLY A 97 8.11 -24.78 26.22
C GLY A 97 7.01 -25.83 26.41
N ARG A 98 5.80 -25.40 26.83
CA ARG A 98 4.61 -26.25 27.05
C ARG A 98 4.04 -26.96 25.80
N SER A 99 4.72 -26.95 24.65
CA SER A 99 4.34 -27.73 23.46
C SER A 99 5.43 -28.75 23.13
N ALA A 100 5.46 -29.85 23.89
CA ALA A 100 6.36 -30.95 23.61
C ALA A 100 5.80 -31.81 22.46
N ASP A 101 6.07 -31.38 21.23
CA ASP A 101 6.16 -32.22 20.03
C ASP A 101 7.18 -31.54 19.10
N GLY A 102 8.47 -31.73 19.39
CA GLY A 102 9.53 -31.14 18.57
C GLY A 102 10.93 -31.41 19.10
N ASP A 103 11.88 -31.52 18.17
CA ASP A 103 13.31 -31.66 18.46
C ASP A 103 13.81 -30.49 19.34
N PRO A 104 14.80 -30.73 20.21
CA PRO A 104 15.47 -29.64 20.91
C PRO A 104 15.98 -28.60 19.90
N LEU A 105 15.82 -27.32 20.21
CA LEU A 105 16.28 -26.26 19.30
C LEU A 105 17.78 -26.39 19.09
N SER A 106 18.18 -26.66 17.84
CA SER A 106 19.59 -26.74 17.50
C SER A 106 20.31 -25.41 17.73
N ARG A 107 21.60 -25.48 18.06
CA ARG A 107 22.45 -24.29 18.27
C ARG A 107 22.35 -23.25 17.17
N THR A 108 22.19 -23.72 15.92
CA THR A 108 22.14 -22.87 14.72
C THR A 108 20.87 -22.03 14.74
N ILE A 109 19.73 -22.65 15.05
CA ILE A 109 18.45 -21.96 15.16
C ILE A 109 18.49 -20.90 16.27
N VAL A 110 19.10 -21.23 17.42
CA VAL A 110 19.24 -20.28 18.53
C VAL A 110 20.20 -19.14 18.18
N ALA A 111 21.30 -19.42 17.48
CA ALA A 111 22.21 -18.39 16.97
C ALA A 111 21.49 -17.43 16.00
N ASP A 112 20.67 -17.96 15.08
CA ASP A 112 19.90 -17.14 14.13
C ASP A 112 18.90 -16.20 14.85
N TYR A 113 18.29 -16.64 15.96
CA TYR A 113 17.46 -15.76 16.78
C TYR A 113 18.29 -14.67 17.49
N HIS A 114 19.50 -14.99 17.92
CA HIS A 114 20.40 -14.02 18.55
C HIS A 114 20.88 -12.96 17.56
N ASP A 115 21.26 -13.38 16.35
CA ASP A 115 21.76 -12.48 15.31
C ASP A 115 20.66 -11.51 14.85
N ARG A 116 19.43 -11.99 14.60
CA ARG A 116 18.28 -11.13 14.29
C ARG A 116 17.93 -10.17 15.41
N ALA A 117 17.99 -10.63 16.66
CA ALA A 117 17.75 -9.76 17.81
C ALA A 117 18.79 -8.64 17.90
N ARG A 118 20.05 -8.95 17.57
CA ARG A 118 21.14 -7.98 17.55
C ARG A 118 20.94 -6.95 16.45
N GLU A 119 20.66 -7.38 15.23
CA GLU A 119 20.42 -6.50 14.08
C GLU A 119 19.32 -5.48 14.38
N LYS A 120 18.15 -5.94 14.86
CA LYS A 120 17.04 -5.07 15.25
C LYS A 120 17.39 -4.07 16.34
N LEU A 121 18.23 -4.45 17.31
CA LEU A 121 18.65 -3.56 18.38
C LEU A 121 19.68 -2.54 17.89
N ASP A 122 20.61 -2.94 17.03
CA ASP A 122 21.59 -2.05 16.41
C ASP A 122 20.87 -1.01 15.53
N ASP A 123 19.82 -1.40 14.80
CA ASP A 123 18.97 -0.49 14.01
C ASP A 123 18.17 0.48 14.88
N ALA A 124 17.57 -0.02 15.97
CA ALA A 124 16.86 0.82 16.93
C ALA A 124 17.80 1.81 17.61
N GLU A 125 19.00 1.37 17.98
CA GLU A 125 20.03 2.24 18.55
C GLU A 125 20.51 3.29 17.55
N ALA A 126 20.71 2.92 16.27
CA ALA A 126 21.03 3.85 15.21
C ALA A 126 19.93 4.91 15.02
N THR A 127 18.66 4.51 15.11
CA THR A 127 17.49 5.39 15.05
C THR A 127 17.45 6.37 16.23
N VAL A 128 17.68 5.90 17.46
CA VAL A 128 17.70 6.74 18.67
C VAL A 128 18.91 7.68 18.70
N LYS A 129 20.06 7.25 18.20
CA LYS A 129 21.29 8.05 18.11
C LYS A 129 21.33 8.98 16.90
N TYR A 130 20.30 8.96 16.05
CA TYR A 130 20.19 9.85 14.91
C TYR A 130 20.04 11.29 15.42
N THR A 131 21.08 12.10 15.21
CA THR A 131 21.17 13.51 15.70
C THR A 131 20.80 14.54 14.63
N GLN A 132 20.44 14.09 13.44
CA GLN A 132 19.92 14.93 12.35
C GLN A 132 18.39 15.06 12.50
N PRO A 133 17.77 16.11 11.93
CA PRO A 133 16.31 16.21 11.88
C PRO A 133 15.74 14.92 11.27
N PRO A 134 14.62 14.37 11.79
CA PRO A 134 14.01 13.20 11.17
C PRO A 134 13.79 13.52 9.69
N PRO A 135 14.30 12.72 8.75
CA PRO A 135 14.01 12.94 7.34
C PRO A 135 12.51 12.83 7.14
N TYR A 136 11.94 13.54 6.17
CA TYR A 136 10.54 13.30 5.85
C TYR A 136 10.40 11.83 5.40
N PRO A 137 9.27 11.16 5.69
CA PRO A 137 9.04 9.77 5.27
C PRO A 137 9.32 9.54 3.79
N ASP A 138 9.01 10.56 2.97
CA ASP A 138 9.22 10.61 1.53
C ASP A 138 10.70 10.75 1.13
N ASP A 139 11.58 11.18 2.05
CA ASP A 139 13.01 11.39 1.80
C ASP A 139 13.87 10.14 2.08
N LEU A 140 13.33 9.12 2.79
CA LEU A 140 14.09 7.93 3.22
C LEU A 140 13.74 6.65 2.49
N PHE A 141 12.50 6.54 1.99
CA PHE A 141 11.97 5.29 1.48
C PHE A 141 11.24 5.53 0.17
N ASP A 142 11.95 5.35 -0.95
CA ASP A 142 11.33 5.28 -2.28
C ASP A 142 10.36 4.08 -2.39
N GLU A 143 10.51 3.07 -1.52
CA GLU A 143 9.67 1.88 -1.43
C GLU A 143 9.31 1.50 0.01
N PRO A 144 8.12 0.92 0.27
CA PRO A 144 7.75 0.39 1.57
C PRO A 144 8.73 -0.71 2.02
N THR A 145 9.34 -0.52 3.19
CA THR A 145 10.32 -1.49 3.75
C THR A 145 9.60 -2.68 4.42
N MET A 146 10.06 -3.91 4.16
CA MET A 146 9.50 -5.18 4.69
C MET A 146 9.43 -5.30 6.23
N LEU A 147 9.97 -4.33 6.98
CA LEU A 147 9.97 -4.29 8.46
C LEU A 147 8.56 -4.34 9.09
N TRP A 148 7.52 -3.96 8.33
CA TRP A 148 6.13 -3.90 8.80
C TRP A 148 5.29 -5.14 8.47
N VAL A 149 5.89 -6.12 7.79
CA VAL A 149 5.21 -7.34 7.34
C VAL A 149 5.62 -8.52 8.22
N GLU A 150 4.65 -9.35 8.64
CA GLU A 150 4.92 -10.55 9.45
C GLU A 150 5.99 -11.42 8.77
N GLY A 151 6.99 -11.92 9.52
CA GLY A 151 8.18 -12.56 8.95
C GLY A 151 7.92 -13.71 7.97
N ARG A 152 6.84 -14.49 8.17
CA ARG A 152 6.44 -15.53 7.21
C ARG A 152 5.89 -14.98 5.90
N VAL A 153 5.24 -13.82 5.94
CA VAL A 153 4.73 -13.12 4.76
C VAL A 153 5.89 -12.43 4.05
N ALA A 154 6.83 -11.83 4.78
CA ALA A 154 8.06 -11.25 4.22
C ALA A 154 8.90 -12.29 3.46
N GLU A 155 9.11 -13.48 4.02
CA GLU A 155 9.81 -14.57 3.32
C GLU A 155 9.09 -15.04 2.05
N ARG A 156 7.75 -15.07 2.07
CA ARG A 156 6.95 -15.46 0.90
C ARG A 156 7.00 -14.41 -0.20
N LEU A 157 6.96 -13.12 0.17
CA LEU A 157 7.11 -12.01 -0.76
C LEU A 157 8.51 -12.01 -1.36
N ALA A 158 9.55 -12.13 -0.54
CA ALA A 158 10.94 -12.19 -1.01
C ALA A 158 11.20 -13.34 -2.00
N ARG A 159 10.53 -14.49 -1.83
CA ARG A 159 10.64 -15.64 -2.76
C ARG A 159 9.88 -15.44 -4.07
N ARG A 160 8.87 -14.57 -4.10
CA ARG A 160 8.05 -14.32 -5.28
C ARG A 160 8.45 -13.05 -6.03
N ARG A 161 9.28 -12.21 -5.41
CA ARG A 161 9.89 -11.02 -6.00
C ARG A 161 10.84 -11.41 -7.14
N GLU A 162 10.69 -10.76 -8.29
CA GLU A 162 11.63 -10.89 -9.40
C GLU A 162 12.89 -10.04 -9.16
N GLU A 163 14.02 -10.35 -9.83
CA GLU A 163 15.33 -9.72 -9.56
C GLU A 163 15.35 -8.20 -9.75
N SER A 164 14.42 -7.65 -10.54
CA SER A 164 14.30 -6.22 -10.84
C SER A 164 13.09 -5.53 -10.22
N GLU A 165 12.16 -6.27 -9.60
CA GLU A 165 10.92 -5.70 -9.04
C GLU A 165 11.18 -5.07 -7.66
N GLY A 166 10.51 -3.96 -7.36
CA GLY A 166 10.35 -3.45 -6.01
C GLY A 166 9.38 -4.29 -5.18
N ILE A 167 9.24 -3.97 -3.88
CA ILE A 167 8.24 -4.66 -3.03
C ILE A 167 6.82 -4.29 -3.46
N SER A 168 6.57 -3.03 -3.82
CA SER A 168 5.28 -2.57 -4.35
C SER A 168 4.92 -3.29 -5.64
N ASP A 169 5.84 -3.36 -6.61
CA ASP A 169 5.62 -4.07 -7.88
C ASP A 169 5.28 -5.56 -7.65
N THR A 170 5.98 -6.19 -6.70
CA THR A 170 5.71 -7.59 -6.32
C THR A 170 4.30 -7.73 -5.72
N LEU A 171 3.89 -6.81 -4.85
CA LEU A 171 2.56 -6.84 -4.23
C LEU A 171 1.46 -6.62 -5.27
N ASP A 172 1.62 -5.61 -6.13
CA ASP A 172 0.65 -5.29 -7.18
C ASP A 172 0.48 -6.46 -8.15
N ARG A 173 1.58 -7.03 -8.64
CA ARG A 173 1.53 -8.22 -9.50
C ARG A 173 0.87 -9.40 -8.80
N LEU A 174 1.20 -9.68 -7.54
CA LEU A 174 0.61 -10.81 -6.82
C LEU A 174 -0.87 -10.61 -6.53
N LEU A 175 -1.30 -9.38 -6.27
CA LEU A 175 -2.72 -9.05 -6.13
C LEU A 175 -3.42 -9.25 -7.48
N ASP A 176 -2.88 -8.67 -8.56
CA ASP A 176 -3.40 -8.82 -9.93
C ASP A 176 -3.48 -10.28 -10.41
N GLU A 177 -2.50 -11.12 -10.05
CA GLU A 177 -2.49 -12.56 -10.35
C GLU A 177 -3.60 -13.32 -9.62
N THR A 178 -3.98 -12.86 -8.42
CA THR A 178 -5.02 -13.52 -7.61
C THR A 178 -6.43 -13.01 -7.89
N THR A 179 -6.56 -11.82 -8.46
CA THR A 179 -7.87 -11.24 -8.78
C THR A 179 -8.42 -11.83 -10.07
N ALA A 180 -9.68 -12.29 -10.03
CA ALA A 180 -10.38 -12.77 -11.21
C ALA A 180 -10.70 -11.59 -12.15
N ALA A 181 -9.83 -11.38 -13.14
CA ALA A 181 -9.92 -10.28 -14.09
C ALA A 181 -10.45 -10.71 -15.45
N VAL A 182 -11.27 -9.87 -16.09
CA VAL A 182 -11.76 -10.08 -17.46
C VAL A 182 -11.47 -8.86 -18.33
N PRO A 183 -11.05 -9.00 -19.60
CA PRO A 183 -10.96 -7.86 -20.51
C PRO A 183 -12.32 -7.19 -20.68
N LEU A 184 -12.38 -5.85 -20.67
CA LEU A 184 -13.65 -5.13 -20.78
C LEU A 184 -14.42 -5.48 -22.06
N ALA A 185 -13.73 -5.61 -23.21
CA ALA A 185 -14.36 -6.04 -24.46
C ALA A 185 -15.06 -7.41 -24.33
N THR A 186 -14.43 -8.37 -23.65
CA THR A 186 -15.03 -9.68 -23.39
C THR A 186 -16.25 -9.58 -22.46
N LEU A 187 -16.23 -8.69 -21.46
CA LEU A 187 -17.40 -8.42 -20.64
C LEU A 187 -18.55 -7.81 -21.47
N LEU A 188 -18.24 -6.86 -22.36
CA LEU A 188 -19.23 -6.24 -23.24
C LEU A 188 -19.88 -7.26 -24.19
N ASP A 189 -19.09 -8.16 -24.78
CA ASP A 189 -19.61 -9.25 -25.60
C ASP A 189 -20.55 -10.17 -24.80
N ARG A 190 -20.20 -10.52 -23.55
CA ARG A 190 -21.08 -11.32 -22.68
C ARG A 190 -22.35 -10.57 -22.31
N LEU A 191 -22.26 -9.27 -22.02
CA LEU A 191 -23.45 -8.46 -21.75
C LEU A 191 -24.37 -8.38 -22.96
N ARG A 192 -23.82 -8.26 -24.16
CA ARG A 192 -24.60 -8.34 -25.40
C ARG A 192 -25.25 -9.71 -25.58
N ASP A 193 -24.47 -10.78 -25.48
CA ASP A 193 -24.89 -12.12 -25.91
C ASP A 193 -25.70 -12.89 -24.84
N GLU A 194 -25.46 -12.64 -23.54
CA GLU A 194 -26.09 -13.36 -22.43
C GLU A 194 -27.18 -12.57 -21.69
N ARG A 195 -27.22 -11.24 -21.88
CA ARG A 195 -28.20 -10.34 -21.24
C ARG A 195 -29.07 -9.58 -22.21
N ASP A 196 -28.91 -9.81 -23.52
CA ASP A 196 -29.60 -9.05 -24.57
C ASP A 196 -29.45 -7.54 -24.36
N ALA A 197 -28.28 -7.09 -23.88
CA ALA A 197 -28.00 -5.68 -23.73
C ALA A 197 -28.14 -5.01 -25.09
N VAL A 198 -28.71 -3.80 -25.10
CA VAL A 198 -28.81 -2.93 -26.29
C VAL A 198 -27.94 -1.68 -26.19
N TYR A 199 -27.51 -1.35 -24.97
CA TYR A 199 -26.59 -0.26 -24.67
C TYR A 199 -25.82 -0.57 -23.39
N VAL A 200 -24.53 -0.26 -23.36
CA VAL A 200 -23.68 -0.29 -22.17
C VAL A 200 -22.89 1.02 -22.09
N GLY A 201 -22.94 1.67 -20.94
CA GLY A 201 -22.17 2.90 -20.70
C GLY A 201 -21.67 3.03 -19.27
N VAL A 202 -20.72 3.91 -19.06
CA VAL A 202 -20.16 4.25 -17.74
C VAL A 202 -20.83 5.51 -17.22
N GLN A 203 -21.29 5.48 -15.96
CA GLN A 203 -21.86 6.65 -15.29
C GLN A 203 -20.74 7.56 -14.75
N THR A 204 -20.11 8.35 -15.63
CA THR A 204 -18.98 9.25 -15.30
C THR A 204 -19.33 10.38 -14.34
N VAL A 205 -20.63 10.70 -14.18
CA VAL A 205 -21.10 11.69 -13.20
C VAL A 205 -21.08 11.17 -11.75
N ARG A 206 -20.83 9.87 -11.52
CA ARG A 206 -20.70 9.34 -10.17
C ARG A 206 -19.31 9.71 -9.60
N PRO A 207 -19.24 10.11 -8.33
CA PRO A 207 -17.95 10.27 -7.66
C PRO A 207 -17.12 8.98 -7.75
N ASP A 208 -15.81 9.13 -7.94
CA ASP A 208 -14.85 8.03 -8.00
C ASP A 208 -15.16 6.97 -9.08
N TRP A 209 -15.87 7.33 -10.16
CA TRP A 209 -16.20 6.42 -11.26
C TRP A 209 -14.96 5.77 -11.89
N ASP A 210 -13.82 6.46 -11.83
CA ASP A 210 -12.54 6.02 -12.36
C ASP A 210 -11.84 4.98 -11.46
N ARG A 211 -12.29 4.82 -10.22
CA ARG A 211 -11.79 3.85 -9.23
C ARG A 211 -12.67 2.60 -9.12
N ASN A 212 -13.96 2.75 -9.38
CA ASN A 212 -14.90 1.64 -9.49
C ASN A 212 -15.90 1.93 -10.61
N LEU A 213 -15.73 1.27 -11.75
CA LEU A 213 -16.47 1.54 -12.97
C LEU A 213 -17.97 1.23 -12.80
N PRO A 214 -18.84 2.26 -12.76
CA PRO A 214 -20.28 2.06 -12.63
C PRO A 214 -20.91 1.83 -14.00
N LEU A 215 -21.00 0.56 -14.41
CA LEU A 215 -21.59 0.15 -15.69
C LEU A 215 -23.12 0.22 -15.61
N SER A 216 -23.71 0.97 -16.53
CA SER A 216 -25.15 1.00 -16.79
C SER A 216 -25.43 0.13 -18.01
N VAL A 217 -26.18 -0.95 -17.82
CA VAL A 217 -26.49 -1.94 -18.87
C VAL A 217 -27.98 -1.85 -19.17
N HIS A 218 -28.33 -1.45 -20.38
CA HIS A 218 -29.72 -1.28 -20.77
C HIS A 218 -30.19 -2.54 -21.48
N VAL A 219 -31.23 -3.16 -20.91
CA VAL A 219 -31.79 -4.44 -21.35
C VAL A 219 -33.31 -4.31 -21.50
N PRO A 220 -33.95 -5.12 -22.37
CA PRO A 220 -35.41 -5.12 -22.53
C PRO A 220 -36.17 -5.44 -21.23
N GLU A 221 -35.66 -6.37 -20.43
CA GLU A 221 -36.28 -6.83 -19.18
C GLU A 221 -35.27 -6.75 -18.02
N PRO A 222 -35.11 -5.59 -17.36
CA PRO A 222 -34.13 -5.43 -16.30
C PRO A 222 -34.51 -6.25 -15.07
N ASN A 223 -33.54 -6.98 -14.51
CA ASN A 223 -33.74 -7.83 -13.34
C ASN A 223 -32.76 -7.45 -12.22
N ALA A 224 -33.30 -6.90 -11.14
CA ALA A 224 -32.53 -6.51 -9.96
C ALA A 224 -31.84 -7.68 -9.22
N GLY A 225 -32.13 -8.93 -9.59
CA GLY A 225 -31.50 -10.14 -9.05
C GLY A 225 -30.74 -10.97 -10.09
N ALA A 226 -30.32 -10.36 -11.21
CA ALA A 226 -29.62 -11.06 -12.28
C ALA A 226 -28.34 -11.77 -11.79
N THR A 227 -28.08 -12.96 -12.36
CA THR A 227 -26.86 -13.74 -12.12
C THR A 227 -25.65 -12.90 -12.56
N PRO A 228 -24.50 -12.94 -11.86
CA PRO A 228 -23.29 -12.28 -12.34
C PRO A 228 -22.97 -12.69 -13.78
N VAL A 229 -22.76 -11.70 -14.65
CA VAL A 229 -22.45 -11.89 -16.10
C VAL A 229 -20.99 -12.34 -16.29
N ALA A 230 -20.17 -12.19 -15.25
CA ALA A 230 -18.85 -12.77 -15.16
C ALA A 230 -18.55 -13.10 -13.69
N ASP A 231 -17.87 -14.23 -13.44
CA ASP A 231 -17.20 -14.52 -12.16
C ASP A 231 -15.92 -13.66 -12.01
N ALA A 232 -15.94 -12.43 -12.51
CA ALA A 232 -14.84 -11.50 -12.47
C ALA A 232 -15.10 -10.42 -11.43
N GLU A 233 -14.09 -10.14 -10.61
CA GLU A 233 -14.14 -9.10 -9.59
C GLU A 233 -13.71 -7.74 -10.16
N VAL A 234 -12.92 -7.76 -11.25
CA VAL A 234 -12.33 -6.58 -11.89
C VAL A 234 -12.35 -6.71 -13.41
N VAL A 235 -12.34 -5.57 -14.09
CA VAL A 235 -12.17 -5.47 -15.54
C VAL A 235 -10.81 -4.89 -15.90
N ARG A 236 -10.22 -5.37 -17.00
CA ARG A 236 -9.01 -4.80 -17.58
C ARG A 236 -9.36 -3.80 -18.68
N VAL A 237 -8.84 -2.58 -18.54
CA VAL A 237 -8.98 -1.48 -19.51
C VAL A 237 -7.57 -0.99 -19.86
N GLY A 238 -7.02 -1.49 -20.98
CA GLY A 238 -5.60 -1.32 -21.27
C GLY A 238 -4.75 -1.96 -20.17
N ASP A 239 -3.85 -1.17 -19.59
CA ASP A 239 -2.96 -1.61 -18.51
C ASP A 239 -3.55 -1.41 -17.10
N ARG A 240 -4.80 -0.91 -16.99
CA ARG A 240 -5.47 -0.69 -15.69
C ARG A 240 -6.42 -1.83 -15.35
N THR A 241 -6.37 -2.26 -14.10
CA THR A 241 -7.33 -3.20 -13.50
C THR A 241 -8.26 -2.43 -12.56
N LEU A 242 -9.56 -2.44 -12.84
CA LEU A 242 -10.55 -1.66 -12.09
C LEU A 242 -11.69 -2.56 -11.58
N PRO A 243 -12.08 -2.45 -10.30
CA PRO A 243 -13.39 -2.92 -9.85
C PRO A 243 -14.50 -2.34 -10.70
N PHE A 244 -15.60 -3.07 -10.82
CA PHE A 244 -16.78 -2.59 -11.55
C PHE A 244 -18.06 -3.01 -10.84
N SER A 245 -19.12 -2.27 -11.13
CA SER A 245 -20.49 -2.60 -10.73
C SER A 245 -21.40 -2.54 -11.94
N ILE A 246 -22.43 -3.39 -11.97
CA ILE A 246 -23.42 -3.43 -13.05
C ILE A 246 -24.77 -3.02 -12.49
N GLU A 247 -25.40 -2.04 -13.13
CA GLU A 247 -26.77 -1.64 -12.89
C GLU A 247 -27.59 -1.87 -14.17
N GLU A 248 -28.54 -2.80 -14.12
CA GLU A 248 -29.47 -3.03 -15.24
C GLU A 248 -30.58 -1.98 -15.25
N ARG A 249 -30.85 -1.43 -16.44
CA ARG A 249 -31.87 -0.41 -16.67
C ARG A 249 -32.74 -0.76 -17.87
N ALA A 250 -33.96 -0.22 -17.88
CA ALA A 250 -34.85 -0.34 -19.02
C ALA A 250 -34.32 0.47 -20.21
N VAL A 251 -34.57 -0.02 -21.44
CA VAL A 251 -34.06 0.55 -22.70
C VAL A 251 -34.45 2.01 -22.91
N ASP A 252 -35.60 2.44 -22.38
CA ASP A 252 -36.12 3.80 -22.47
C ASP A 252 -35.48 4.78 -21.48
N THR A 253 -34.58 4.30 -20.61
CA THR A 253 -33.86 5.16 -19.67
C THR A 253 -32.83 6.01 -20.41
N GLY A 254 -32.77 7.31 -20.11
CA GLY A 254 -31.85 8.24 -20.77
C GLY A 254 -30.36 7.90 -20.55
N THR A 255 -29.57 8.04 -21.61
CA THR A 255 -28.13 7.70 -21.68
C THR A 255 -27.20 8.90 -21.82
N GLY A 256 -27.74 10.11 -22.02
CA GLY A 256 -26.96 11.29 -22.44
C GLY A 256 -25.89 11.82 -21.47
N SER A 257 -25.83 11.31 -20.24
CA SER A 257 -24.79 11.66 -19.25
C SER A 257 -23.78 10.54 -19.02
N MET A 258 -23.76 9.52 -19.89
CA MET A 258 -22.90 8.35 -19.76
C MET A 258 -21.86 8.35 -20.87
N LEU A 259 -20.67 7.84 -20.56
CA LEU A 259 -19.70 7.49 -21.60
C LEU A 259 -20.12 6.16 -22.22
N THR A 260 -20.48 6.17 -23.50
CA THR A 260 -20.94 4.97 -24.22
C THR A 260 -19.78 4.02 -24.47
N LEU A 261 -19.87 2.79 -23.95
CA LEU A 261 -18.94 1.70 -24.24
C LEU A 261 -19.39 0.86 -25.42
N TRP A 262 -20.70 0.70 -25.55
CA TRP A 262 -21.29 -0.03 -26.66
C TRP A 262 -22.76 0.37 -26.83
N ALA A 263 -23.18 0.52 -28.08
CA ALA A 263 -24.57 0.81 -28.43
C ALA A 263 -24.86 0.19 -29.81
N ASP A 264 -25.95 -0.57 -29.91
CA ASP A 264 -26.26 -1.31 -31.15
C ASP A 264 -26.37 -0.37 -32.36
N GLY A 265 -25.49 -0.57 -33.35
CA GLY A 265 -25.43 0.23 -34.56
C GLY A 265 -24.83 1.64 -34.42
N GLU A 266 -24.38 2.06 -33.23
CA GLU A 266 -23.85 3.41 -32.97
C GLU A 266 -22.38 3.39 -32.52
N VAL A 267 -22.04 2.56 -31.52
CA VAL A 267 -20.67 2.45 -30.98
C VAL A 267 -20.30 0.98 -30.80
N ASP A 268 -19.21 0.56 -31.44
CA ASP A 268 -18.66 -0.79 -31.23
C ASP A 268 -17.84 -0.89 -29.93
N PRO A 269 -17.66 -2.10 -29.37
CA PRO A 269 -16.97 -2.27 -28.09
C PRO A 269 -15.52 -1.80 -28.09
N GLU A 270 -14.81 -1.91 -29.22
CA GLU A 270 -13.41 -1.50 -29.32
C GLU A 270 -13.28 0.02 -29.21
N THR A 271 -14.09 0.75 -29.99
CA THR A 271 -14.14 2.22 -29.96
C THR A 271 -14.55 2.73 -28.58
N GLY A 272 -15.56 2.12 -27.95
CA GLY A 272 -15.99 2.52 -26.61
C GLY A 272 -14.95 2.25 -25.53
N VAL A 273 -14.18 1.16 -25.63
CA VAL A 273 -13.05 0.87 -24.73
C VAL A 273 -11.92 1.89 -24.91
N ASP A 274 -11.65 2.31 -26.14
CA ASP A 274 -10.65 3.33 -26.42
C ASP A 274 -11.06 4.70 -25.86
N HIS A 275 -12.32 5.11 -26.04
CA HIS A 275 -12.86 6.31 -25.41
C HIS A 275 -12.78 6.26 -23.88
N LEU A 276 -13.08 5.11 -23.27
CA LEU A 276 -12.94 4.94 -21.82
C LEU A 276 -11.47 5.08 -21.38
N ARG A 277 -10.53 4.53 -22.16
CA ARG A 277 -9.10 4.63 -21.85
C ARG A 277 -8.65 6.08 -21.86
N GLU A 278 -9.07 6.85 -22.86
CA GLU A 278 -8.80 8.28 -22.96
C GLU A 278 -9.42 9.06 -21.79
N ALA A 279 -10.69 8.78 -21.46
CA ALA A 279 -11.37 9.39 -20.34
C ALA A 279 -10.62 9.12 -19.02
N LEU A 280 -10.27 7.85 -18.74
CA LEU A 280 -9.53 7.44 -17.54
C LEU A 280 -8.14 8.08 -17.44
N ALA A 281 -7.47 8.33 -18.57
CA ALA A 281 -6.18 9.01 -18.61
C ALA A 281 -6.31 10.53 -18.39
N SER A 282 -7.50 11.09 -18.61
CA SER A 282 -7.77 12.52 -18.46
C SER A 282 -8.30 12.94 -17.09
N VAL A 283 -8.66 11.97 -16.24
CA VAL A 283 -9.21 12.20 -14.88
C VAL A 283 -8.28 13.00 -13.99
N GLU A 284 -6.99 12.73 -14.10
CA GLU A 284 -5.94 13.40 -13.34
C GLU A 284 -5.01 14.15 -14.29
N ALA A 285 -4.57 15.33 -13.88
CA ALA A 285 -3.55 16.07 -14.59
C ALA A 285 -2.76 16.96 -13.63
N THR A 286 -1.50 17.20 -13.96
CA THR A 286 -0.68 18.25 -13.37
C THR A 286 -0.94 19.60 -14.07
N LEU A 287 -0.57 20.72 -13.43
CA LEU A 287 -0.69 22.05 -14.06
C LEU A 287 0.03 22.16 -15.42
N PRO A 288 1.27 21.65 -15.59
CA PRO A 288 1.92 21.63 -16.90
C PRO A 288 1.14 20.83 -17.94
N GLU A 289 0.66 19.64 -17.61
CA GLU A 289 -0.13 18.82 -18.54
C GLU A 289 -1.44 19.51 -18.95
N LEU A 290 -2.09 20.22 -18.03
CA LEU A 290 -3.27 21.03 -18.36
C LEU A 290 -2.92 22.15 -19.34
N VAL A 291 -1.79 22.84 -19.14
CA VAL A 291 -1.31 23.88 -20.05
C VAL A 291 -1.00 23.29 -21.43
N ASP A 292 -0.30 22.16 -21.49
CA ASP A 292 0.05 21.50 -22.76
C ASP A 292 -1.22 21.08 -23.53
N ARG A 293 -2.22 20.52 -22.83
CA ARG A 293 -3.53 20.18 -23.42
C ARG A 293 -4.28 21.42 -23.90
N ALA A 294 -4.29 22.49 -23.10
CA ALA A 294 -4.92 23.77 -23.43
C ALA A 294 -4.27 24.42 -24.66
N GLU A 295 -2.95 24.46 -24.71
CA GLU A 295 -2.19 25.01 -25.83
C GLU A 295 -2.42 24.19 -27.11
N ALA A 296 -2.38 22.86 -27.03
CA ALA A 296 -2.66 21.98 -28.16
C ALA A 296 -4.09 22.13 -28.71
N ALA A 297 -5.05 22.44 -27.83
CA ALA A 297 -6.45 22.70 -28.21
C ALA A 297 -6.72 24.14 -28.66
N GLY A 298 -5.71 25.02 -28.66
CA GLY A 298 -5.83 26.42 -29.05
C GLY A 298 -6.53 27.31 -28.02
N ALA A 299 -6.55 26.90 -26.75
CA ALA A 299 -7.07 27.72 -25.67
C ALA A 299 -6.23 28.99 -25.49
N ALA A 300 -6.89 30.10 -25.15
CA ALA A 300 -6.25 31.38 -24.92
C ALA A 300 -5.62 31.47 -23.52
N ALA A 301 -6.26 30.87 -22.51
CA ALA A 301 -5.76 30.91 -21.13
C ALA A 301 -6.34 29.82 -20.24
N LEU A 302 -5.64 29.59 -19.12
CA LEU A 302 -6.14 28.83 -17.98
C LEU A 302 -6.17 29.73 -16.75
N ALA A 303 -7.32 29.75 -16.08
CA ALA A 303 -7.53 30.46 -14.82
C ALA A 303 -8.27 29.58 -13.82
N VAL A 304 -8.22 29.96 -12.54
CA VAL A 304 -8.98 29.31 -11.47
C VAL A 304 -9.79 30.36 -10.73
N GLY A 305 -11.04 30.04 -10.36
CA GLY A 305 -11.86 30.92 -9.52
C GLY A 305 -11.20 31.17 -8.15
N ASP A 306 -11.25 32.40 -7.67
CA ASP A 306 -10.64 32.78 -6.38
C ASP A 306 -11.30 32.11 -5.17
N GLN A 307 -12.53 31.65 -5.35
CA GLN A 307 -13.30 30.90 -4.37
C GLN A 307 -13.55 29.47 -4.86
N PRO A 308 -13.49 28.48 -3.96
CA PRO A 308 -13.82 27.10 -4.32
C PRO A 308 -15.31 26.96 -4.68
N VAL A 309 -15.61 25.99 -5.53
CA VAL A 309 -16.97 25.53 -5.83
C VAL A 309 -17.12 24.15 -5.20
N GLY A 310 -18.15 23.95 -4.37
CA GLY A 310 -18.28 22.69 -3.63
C GLY A 310 -17.08 22.45 -2.71
N ALA A 311 -16.41 21.30 -2.90
CA ALA A 311 -15.23 20.91 -2.15
C ALA A 311 -13.92 21.04 -2.96
N GLY A 312 -13.92 21.82 -4.05
CA GLY A 312 -12.81 21.83 -5.00
C GLY A 312 -12.65 23.13 -5.77
N CYS A 313 -11.75 23.08 -6.75
CA CYS A 313 -11.44 24.21 -7.60
C CYS A 313 -12.44 24.34 -8.77
N HIS A 314 -12.61 25.58 -9.22
CA HIS A 314 -13.31 25.90 -10.46
C HIS A 314 -12.26 26.30 -11.48
N LEU A 315 -12.02 25.44 -12.47
CA LEU A 315 -11.11 25.69 -13.59
C LEU A 315 -11.84 26.45 -14.70
N LEU A 316 -11.18 27.45 -15.26
CA LEU A 316 -11.63 28.19 -16.43
C LEU A 316 -10.65 27.98 -17.57
N ALA A 317 -11.11 27.38 -18.66
CA ALA A 317 -10.34 27.16 -19.88
C ALA A 317 -10.83 28.12 -20.97
N VAL A 318 -10.22 29.29 -21.03
CA VAL A 318 -10.69 30.41 -21.85
C VAL A 318 -10.41 30.14 -23.33
N GLY A 319 -11.44 30.21 -24.17
CA GLY A 319 -11.34 29.95 -25.61
C GLY A 319 -11.07 28.49 -25.97
N ALA A 320 -11.18 27.57 -25.01
CA ALA A 320 -11.04 26.14 -25.25
C ALA A 320 -12.35 25.52 -25.77
N PRO A 321 -12.29 24.37 -26.48
CA PRO A 321 -13.47 23.53 -26.72
C PRO A 321 -14.15 23.11 -25.41
N ASP A 322 -15.49 23.06 -25.42
CA ASP A 322 -16.32 22.76 -24.22
C ASP A 322 -16.00 21.41 -23.56
N ASP A 323 -15.52 20.44 -24.34
CA ASP A 323 -15.26 19.06 -23.93
C ASP A 323 -13.81 18.79 -23.51
N LEU A 324 -12.90 19.77 -23.67
CA LEU A 324 -11.44 19.59 -23.50
C LEU A 324 -11.06 18.96 -22.14
N PHE A 325 -11.74 19.35 -21.07
CA PHE A 325 -11.52 18.85 -19.71
C PHE A 325 -12.77 18.20 -19.11
N SER A 326 -13.63 17.64 -19.96
CA SER A 326 -14.93 17.04 -19.58
C SER A 326 -14.86 15.93 -18.54
N HIS A 327 -13.71 15.27 -18.40
CA HIS A 327 -13.46 14.18 -17.44
C HIS A 327 -12.43 14.52 -16.36
N LEU A 328 -11.92 15.75 -16.33
CA LEU A 328 -10.92 16.16 -15.35
C LEU A 328 -11.57 16.31 -13.97
N ASP A 329 -11.22 15.40 -13.05
CA ASP A 329 -11.73 15.42 -11.67
C ASP A 329 -10.66 15.85 -10.66
N ARG A 330 -9.37 15.70 -10.98
CA ARG A 330 -8.28 15.90 -10.02
C ARG A 330 -7.09 16.62 -10.62
N LEU A 331 -6.64 17.67 -9.92
CA LEU A 331 -5.43 18.43 -10.22
C LEU A 331 -4.32 18.04 -9.25
N LEU A 332 -3.27 17.43 -9.78
CA LEU A 332 -2.10 16.99 -9.02
C LEU A 332 -1.15 18.16 -8.78
N LEU A 333 -0.90 18.47 -7.52
CA LEU A 333 0.09 19.45 -7.07
C LEU A 333 1.24 18.73 -6.37
N VAL A 334 2.30 19.48 -6.06
CA VAL A 334 3.52 18.94 -5.44
C VAL A 334 3.29 18.32 -4.05
N ASP A 335 2.36 18.87 -3.26
CA ASP A 335 2.14 18.48 -1.87
C ASP A 335 0.72 17.94 -1.60
N ARG A 336 -0.16 17.97 -2.60
CA ARG A 336 -1.59 17.61 -2.45
C ARG A 336 -2.26 17.37 -3.80
N THR A 337 -3.48 16.84 -3.74
CA THR A 337 -4.37 16.75 -4.91
C THR A 337 -5.60 17.61 -4.67
N LEU A 338 -5.95 18.47 -5.62
CA LEU A 338 -7.18 19.26 -5.57
C LEU A 338 -8.27 18.58 -6.40
N ALA A 339 -9.48 18.49 -5.86
CA ALA A 339 -10.66 18.16 -6.66
C ALA A 339 -10.97 19.30 -7.65
N VAL A 340 -11.37 18.94 -8.86
CA VAL A 340 -11.88 19.86 -9.89
C VAL A 340 -13.39 19.66 -9.93
N GLU A 341 -14.13 20.57 -9.30
CA GLU A 341 -15.59 20.45 -9.14
C GLU A 341 -16.34 21.07 -10.31
N ARG A 342 -15.68 21.95 -11.05
CA ARG A 342 -16.26 22.64 -12.19
C ARG A 342 -15.19 23.02 -13.18
N VAL A 343 -15.48 22.79 -14.45
CA VAL A 343 -14.79 23.40 -15.58
C VAL A 343 -15.77 24.31 -16.30
N THR A 344 -15.35 25.53 -16.63
CA THR A 344 -16.08 26.42 -17.54
C THR A 344 -15.17 26.83 -18.69
N THR A 345 -15.72 26.89 -19.90
CA THR A 345 -15.01 27.23 -21.14
C THR A 345 -15.53 28.56 -21.72
N PRO A 346 -15.32 29.71 -21.05
CA PRO A 346 -15.80 30.98 -21.58
C PRO A 346 -15.03 31.34 -22.85
N THR A 347 -15.67 32.03 -23.79
CA THR A 347 -14.93 32.68 -24.89
C THR A 347 -14.01 33.79 -24.34
N VAL A 348 -13.04 34.24 -25.13
CA VAL A 348 -12.13 35.33 -24.74
C VAL A 348 -12.91 36.61 -24.37
N ASP A 349 -13.98 36.91 -25.11
CA ASP A 349 -14.83 38.09 -24.88
C ASP A 349 -15.71 37.97 -23.63
N GLU A 350 -16.07 36.75 -23.23
CA GLU A 350 -16.91 36.46 -22.06
C GLU A 350 -16.11 36.27 -20.78
N TYR A 351 -14.80 36.12 -20.90
CA TYR A 351 -13.92 35.91 -19.74
C TYR A 351 -13.83 37.19 -18.90
N ASP A 352 -14.37 37.12 -17.68
CA ASP A 352 -14.22 38.15 -16.67
C ASP A 352 -13.09 37.76 -15.71
N SER A 353 -12.03 38.57 -15.69
CA SER A 353 -10.91 38.41 -14.76
C SER A 353 -11.32 38.61 -13.29
N ALA A 354 -12.43 39.30 -13.02
CA ALA A 354 -12.87 39.58 -11.66
C ALA A 354 -13.22 38.30 -10.90
N GLY A 355 -12.53 38.05 -9.79
CA GLY A 355 -12.75 36.86 -8.97
C GLY A 355 -12.11 35.58 -9.54
N THR A 356 -11.17 35.72 -10.46
CA THR A 356 -10.37 34.61 -10.99
C THR A 356 -8.88 34.94 -10.89
N THR A 357 -8.07 33.90 -10.71
CA THR A 357 -6.62 33.97 -10.73
C THR A 357 -6.11 33.29 -11.99
N LEU A 358 -5.41 34.06 -12.82
CA LEU A 358 -4.82 33.60 -14.06
C LEU A 358 -3.60 32.70 -13.79
N LEU A 359 -3.61 31.48 -14.34
CA LEU A 359 -2.53 30.51 -14.17
C LEU A 359 -1.55 30.53 -15.34
N TRP A 360 -2.09 30.61 -16.56
CA TRP A 360 -1.33 30.62 -17.82
C TRP A 360 -2.11 31.34 -18.93
N THR A 361 -1.38 31.93 -19.88
CA THR A 361 -1.93 32.51 -21.12
C THR A 361 -1.07 32.14 -22.31
N ALA A 362 -1.71 31.88 -23.45
CA ALA A 362 -1.02 31.74 -24.72
C ALA A 362 -0.32 33.05 -25.14
N PRO A 363 0.79 33.00 -25.91
CA PRO A 363 1.55 34.19 -26.32
C PRO A 363 0.74 35.24 -27.10
N ASP A 364 -0.30 34.82 -27.82
CA ASP A 364 -1.15 35.67 -28.68
C ASP A 364 -2.63 35.64 -28.26
N ALA A 365 -2.91 35.41 -26.97
CA ALA A 365 -4.25 35.17 -26.43
C ALA A 365 -5.25 36.35 -26.56
N GLY A 366 -4.78 37.55 -26.91
CA GLY A 366 -5.62 38.76 -26.98
C GLY A 366 -6.13 39.25 -25.61
N LEU A 367 -5.58 38.73 -24.51
CA LEU A 367 -5.87 39.16 -23.14
C LEU A 367 -4.92 40.27 -22.69
N ASP A 368 -5.38 41.10 -21.74
CA ASP A 368 -4.61 42.26 -21.23
C ASP A 368 -3.36 41.88 -20.43
N GLU A 369 -3.26 40.63 -19.95
CA GLU A 369 -2.12 40.10 -19.18
C GLU A 369 -1.53 38.87 -19.88
N THR A 370 -0.20 38.84 -20.04
CA THR A 370 0.54 37.66 -20.50
C THR A 370 1.26 37.02 -19.32
N ARG A 371 1.03 35.72 -19.11
CA ARG A 371 1.51 34.97 -17.94
C ARG A 371 1.93 33.56 -18.35
N ALA A 372 3.23 33.28 -18.27
CA ALA A 372 3.77 31.92 -18.42
C ALA A 372 3.60 31.13 -17.11
N LEU A 373 3.48 29.81 -17.19
CA LEU A 373 3.52 28.93 -16.01
C LEU A 373 4.96 28.91 -15.43
N PRO A 374 5.18 28.95 -14.10
CA PRO A 374 6.52 28.84 -13.53
C PRO A 374 7.11 27.45 -13.77
N ASP A 375 8.43 27.35 -13.75
CA ASP A 375 9.13 26.06 -13.78
C ASP A 375 9.15 25.36 -12.41
N ASP A 376 9.12 26.13 -11.32
CA ASP A 376 9.15 25.60 -9.95
C ASP A 376 7.75 25.08 -9.53
N PRO A 377 7.64 23.80 -9.10
CA PRO A 377 6.37 23.24 -8.61
C PRO A 377 5.79 23.97 -7.40
N VAL A 378 6.61 24.54 -6.52
CA VAL A 378 6.13 25.31 -5.36
C VAL A 378 5.55 26.64 -5.81
N GLU A 379 6.22 27.33 -6.74
CA GLU A 379 5.70 28.58 -7.32
C GLU A 379 4.39 28.36 -8.09
N ARG A 380 4.26 27.24 -8.81
CA ARG A 380 2.99 26.85 -9.48
C ARG A 380 1.86 26.71 -8.47
N ARG A 381 2.11 26.00 -7.37
CA ARG A 381 1.14 25.79 -6.31
C ARG A 381 0.77 27.11 -5.63
N ASP A 382 1.74 27.97 -5.37
CA ASP A 382 1.52 29.27 -4.70
C ASP A 382 0.76 30.29 -5.56
N ARG A 383 0.61 30.02 -6.87
CA ARG A 383 -0.31 30.78 -7.72
C ARG A 383 -1.78 30.49 -7.43
N LEU A 384 -2.11 29.33 -6.89
CA LEU A 384 -3.49 29.00 -6.61
C LEU A 384 -4.00 29.80 -5.40
N PRO A 385 -5.25 30.30 -5.45
CA PRO A 385 -5.84 31.00 -4.33
C PRO A 385 -5.79 30.18 -3.04
N THR A 386 -5.41 30.79 -1.92
CA THR A 386 -5.34 30.10 -0.61
C THR A 386 -6.66 29.45 -0.21
N ALA A 387 -7.80 30.04 -0.59
CA ALA A 387 -9.12 29.47 -0.32
C ALA A 387 -9.34 28.14 -1.04
N VAL A 388 -8.85 28.03 -2.28
CA VAL A 388 -8.90 26.81 -3.09
C VAL A 388 -7.93 25.76 -2.55
N LEU A 389 -6.71 26.16 -2.19
CA LEU A 389 -5.71 25.24 -1.63
C LEU A 389 -6.14 24.59 -0.31
N ARG A 390 -7.12 25.16 0.41
CA ARG A 390 -7.65 24.59 1.67
C ARG A 390 -8.62 23.43 1.47
N THR A 391 -9.07 23.17 0.24
CA THR A 391 -10.06 22.13 -0.02
C THR A 391 -9.44 20.76 -0.30
N GLY A 392 -8.12 20.69 -0.49
CA GLY A 392 -7.37 19.44 -0.71
C GLY A 392 -6.17 19.29 0.22
#